data_AF-A0A267DFZ7-F1
#
_entry.id   AF-A0A267DFZ7-F1
#
_cell.length_a   1.000
_cell.length_b   1.000
_cell.length_c   1.000
_cell.angle_alpha   90.00
_cell.angle_beta   90.00
_cell.angle_gamma   90.00
#
_symmetry.space_group_name_H-M   'P 1'
#
loop_
_entity.id
_entity.type
_entity.pdbx_description
1 polymer ?
#
loop_
_entity_poly.entity_id
_entity_poly.type
_entity_poly.pdbx_seq_one_letter_code
_entity_poly.pdbx_strand_id
1 'polypeptide(L)'
;MASWKVRRLTSKRLLALFKDDDCDDCDVDCKTLEDASIEPSVQEVKGDNEEDFGGVEFDDLQSISESDKDMENDKDEDNWPLEEKLEALLVLFFTTYNISRDAMAFLLAGLCDIGLPISKSVTKIKRLAREDCPTGDLLAMGDGHFRYVSILENLQLLLSKNLLTLRPENLQHQGPTKVYKFDAFLNSDGIPLYRSSLFGLWPLLMKIPSAFAKPFPVAVWAGSGKPPLQEYLQQFCKEAKRFLSGPVKINEKVSIMFSTIYFVVDTPARSFLMCTMGHTSYSGCSYCQAVGSRAEGRVTFSVTVNQSRCRKDYRSLLEDNLKRDATGAILKSPLLCLPNIDFVNCFPLDFQHAVCLGAVRKLMHYYFGEGGCRFGRRHMKPLSDYIAAIASWTPSNFQRRPRRIDKCLIGDGV
;
A
#
# COMPACT_ATOMS: atom_id res chain seq x y z
N MET A 1 18.60 -50.26 8.74
CA MET A 1 19.37 -49.12 9.30
C MET A 1 20.45 -48.72 8.32
N ALA A 2 20.20 -47.70 7.50
CA ALA A 2 21.21 -47.04 6.68
C ALA A 2 21.21 -45.56 7.07
N SER A 3 22.30 -45.12 7.71
CA SER A 3 22.50 -43.76 8.19
C SER A 3 22.82 -42.84 7.01
N TRP A 4 21.90 -41.96 6.64
CA TRP A 4 22.18 -40.85 5.74
C TRP A 4 22.84 -39.73 6.54
N LYS A 5 24.18 -39.67 6.53
CA LYS A 5 24.92 -38.48 6.95
C LYS A 5 24.80 -37.42 5.86
N VAL A 6 23.97 -36.40 6.09
CA VAL A 6 23.95 -35.17 5.30
C VAL A 6 25.33 -34.51 5.41
N ARG A 7 26.15 -34.57 4.35
CA ARG A 7 27.38 -33.79 4.25
C ARG A 7 26.99 -32.39 3.74
N ARG A 8 27.40 -31.33 4.46
CA ARG A 8 27.24 -29.92 4.05
C ARG A 8 27.67 -29.74 2.59
N LEU A 9 26.77 -29.25 1.74
CA LEU A 9 27.13 -28.74 0.42
C LEU A 9 27.89 -27.43 0.59
N THR A 10 29.13 -27.38 0.09
CA THR A 10 29.94 -26.15 0.01
C THR A 10 29.76 -25.49 -1.36
N SER A 11 29.83 -24.16 -1.41
CA SER A 11 29.72 -23.31 -2.62
C SER A 11 30.52 -23.78 -3.83
N LYS A 12 31.67 -24.43 -3.63
CA LYS A 12 32.47 -25.03 -4.73
C LYS A 12 31.78 -26.17 -5.48
N ARG A 13 30.85 -26.91 -4.86
CA ARG A 13 30.08 -27.98 -5.52
C ARG A 13 28.89 -27.46 -6.32
N LEU A 14 28.32 -26.32 -5.90
CA LEU A 14 27.28 -25.63 -6.66
C LEU A 14 27.84 -25.08 -7.99
N LEU A 15 29.06 -24.53 -7.96
CA LEU A 15 29.73 -23.99 -9.16
C LEU A 15 30.13 -25.07 -10.19
N ALA A 16 30.28 -26.33 -9.76
CA ALA A 16 30.61 -27.45 -10.66
C ALA A 16 29.39 -28.00 -11.43
N LEU A 17 28.18 -27.62 -11.05
CA LEU A 17 26.94 -27.98 -11.77
C LEU A 17 26.63 -27.01 -12.93
N PHE A 18 27.40 -25.93 -13.07
CA PHE A 18 27.21 -24.88 -14.08
C PHE A 18 28.35 -24.83 -15.10
N LYS A 19 29.20 -25.87 -15.17
CA LYS A 19 30.22 -25.98 -16.21
C LYS A 19 30.04 -27.27 -16.99
N ASP A 20 29.87 -27.05 -18.29
CA ASP A 20 30.01 -27.96 -19.42
C ASP A 20 28.76 -28.76 -19.82
N ASP A 21 28.10 -28.29 -20.87
CA ASP A 21 27.89 -29.07 -22.09
C ASP A 21 28.13 -28.14 -23.30
N ASP A 22 28.89 -28.67 -24.25
CA ASP A 22 29.50 -28.01 -25.40
C ASP A 22 28.50 -27.41 -26.41
N CYS A 23 28.87 -26.27 -27.00
CA CYS A 23 28.33 -25.77 -28.25
C CYS A 23 29.50 -25.38 -29.17
N ASP A 24 30.03 -26.38 -29.86
CA ASP A 24 30.73 -26.19 -31.13
C ASP A 24 29.67 -26.04 -32.24
N ASP A 25 29.44 -24.81 -32.72
CA ASP A 25 29.37 -24.51 -34.17
C ASP A 25 29.08 -23.01 -34.45
N CYS A 26 29.82 -22.51 -35.44
CA CYS A 26 29.65 -21.33 -36.31
C CYS A 26 29.72 -19.87 -35.77
N ASP A 27 30.92 -19.30 -35.97
CA ASP A 27 31.22 -18.00 -36.60
C ASP A 27 30.06 -17.00 -36.84
N VAL A 28 30.16 -15.79 -36.25
CA VAL A 28 30.28 -14.51 -37.00
C VAL A 28 30.77 -13.40 -36.05
N ASP A 29 31.78 -12.69 -36.55
CA ASP A 29 32.50 -11.51 -36.04
C ASP A 29 31.57 -10.33 -35.68
N CYS A 30 31.78 -9.70 -34.53
CA CYS A 30 31.16 -8.41 -34.20
C CYS A 30 32.17 -7.48 -33.54
N LYS A 31 33.09 -6.95 -34.36
CA LYS A 31 33.84 -5.74 -34.05
C LYS A 31 33.08 -4.52 -34.57
N THR A 32 33.01 -3.52 -33.69
CA THR A 32 32.98 -2.07 -33.94
C THR A 32 31.82 -1.51 -34.77
N LEU A 33 31.08 -0.59 -34.16
CA LEU A 33 30.76 0.71 -34.77
C LEU A 33 30.41 1.69 -33.64
N GLU A 34 31.44 2.43 -33.20
CA GLU A 34 31.29 3.77 -32.62
C GLU A 34 30.92 4.77 -33.73
N ASP A 35 30.41 5.92 -33.30
CA ASP A 35 30.21 7.18 -34.02
C ASP A 35 28.95 7.37 -34.88
N ALA A 36 27.98 8.10 -34.31
CA ALA A 36 27.23 9.12 -35.04
C ALA A 36 26.78 10.25 -34.11
N SER A 37 27.46 11.38 -34.22
CA SER A 37 27.15 12.67 -33.61
C SER A 37 26.04 13.37 -34.40
N ILE A 38 24.99 13.88 -33.74
CA ILE A 38 24.05 14.85 -34.32
C ILE A 38 23.65 15.87 -33.24
N GLU A 39 23.97 17.15 -33.48
CA GLU A 39 23.51 18.32 -32.74
C GLU A 39 22.20 18.91 -33.32
N PRO A 40 21.48 19.78 -32.58
CA PRO A 40 20.01 19.75 -32.51
C PRO A 40 19.28 20.85 -33.31
N SER A 41 17.99 20.61 -33.58
CA SER A 41 17.02 21.65 -33.94
C SER A 41 15.85 21.69 -32.94
N VAL A 42 15.44 22.92 -32.63
CA VAL A 42 14.71 23.42 -31.45
C VAL A 42 13.17 23.30 -31.52
N GLN A 43 12.53 23.29 -30.33
CA GLN A 43 11.10 23.49 -29.93
C GLN A 43 10.17 22.25 -29.96
N GLU A 44 9.40 21.88 -28.91
CA GLU A 44 8.77 22.60 -27.78
C GLU A 44 8.79 21.80 -26.44
N VAL A 45 8.71 22.55 -25.33
CA VAL A 45 8.95 22.14 -23.93
C VAL A 45 7.74 21.41 -23.29
N LYS A 46 7.95 20.19 -22.79
CA LYS A 46 7.13 19.55 -21.74
C LYS A 46 7.97 19.41 -20.47
N GLY A 47 7.49 20.00 -19.39
CA GLY A 47 8.16 20.02 -18.09
C GLY A 47 8.28 18.63 -17.45
N ASP A 48 9.44 18.42 -16.84
CA ASP A 48 10.01 17.15 -16.41
C ASP A 48 9.32 16.52 -15.19
N ASN A 49 9.28 15.19 -15.22
CA ASN A 49 9.27 14.31 -14.06
C ASN A 49 10.72 13.96 -13.73
N GLU A 50 11.09 13.94 -12.45
CA GLU A 50 11.94 12.90 -11.83
C GLU A 50 12.09 13.19 -10.33
N GLU A 51 11.63 12.29 -9.46
CA GLU A 51 12.30 12.02 -8.17
C GLU A 51 12.38 10.49 -8.00
N ASP A 52 13.63 10.07 -7.89
CA ASP A 52 14.22 8.74 -7.78
C ASP A 52 13.69 7.90 -6.59
N PHE A 53 13.37 6.63 -6.83
CA PHE A 53 13.02 5.65 -5.80
C PHE A 53 14.06 4.54 -5.75
N GLY A 54 14.98 4.69 -4.79
CA GLY A 54 16.02 3.75 -4.43
C GLY A 54 15.50 2.34 -4.10
N GLY A 55 16.34 1.36 -4.42
CA GLY A 55 16.07 -0.08 -4.31
C GLY A 55 15.79 -0.58 -2.90
N VAL A 56 15.09 -1.71 -2.84
CA VAL A 56 14.80 -2.45 -1.62
C VAL A 56 16.02 -3.34 -1.30
N GLU A 57 16.74 -3.03 -0.23
CA GLU A 57 17.78 -3.91 0.32
C GLU A 57 17.20 -5.04 1.17
N PHE A 58 17.89 -6.17 1.13
CA PHE A 58 17.47 -7.52 1.48
C PHE A 58 17.93 -7.91 2.90
N ASP A 59 17.28 -7.42 3.96
CA ASP A 59 17.65 -7.81 5.34
C ASP A 59 16.46 -8.11 6.30
N ASP A 60 15.21 -8.00 5.84
CA ASP A 60 14.02 -8.04 6.74
C ASP A 60 13.44 -9.45 7.03
N LEU A 61 14.15 -10.53 6.70
CA LEU A 61 13.60 -11.90 6.80
C LEU A 61 14.17 -12.77 7.93
N GLN A 62 15.15 -12.28 8.69
CA GLN A 62 15.77 -13.06 9.77
C GLN A 62 15.04 -12.98 11.13
N SER A 63 13.97 -12.21 11.26
CA SER A 63 13.30 -12.02 12.57
C SER A 63 12.17 -13.02 12.88
N ILE A 64 11.94 -14.04 12.03
CA ILE A 64 10.86 -15.03 12.23
C ILE A 64 11.34 -16.32 12.93
N SER A 65 12.64 -16.52 13.14
CA SER A 65 13.14 -17.69 13.88
C SER A 65 13.86 -17.27 15.16
N GLU A 66 13.12 -17.02 16.24
CA GLU A 66 13.57 -17.24 17.64
C GLU A 66 12.49 -16.81 18.64
N SER A 67 11.37 -17.55 18.71
CA SER A 67 10.56 -17.60 19.93
C SER A 67 9.59 -18.79 19.92
N ASP A 68 10.13 -20.00 19.90
CA ASP A 68 9.37 -21.19 20.32
C ASP A 68 9.92 -21.64 21.67
N LYS A 69 9.14 -21.48 22.74
CA LYS A 69 8.83 -22.56 23.69
C LYS A 69 7.48 -22.30 24.36
N ASP A 70 6.63 -23.31 24.26
CA ASP A 70 5.49 -23.63 25.12
C ASP A 70 4.13 -23.02 24.73
N MET A 71 3.44 -23.68 23.81
CA MET A 71 1.97 -23.75 23.78
C MET A 71 1.54 -25.16 23.39
N GLU A 72 0.75 -25.77 24.27
CA GLU A 72 0.22 -27.11 24.19
C GLU A 72 -0.73 -27.30 22.99
N ASN A 73 -0.72 -28.53 22.45
CA ASN A 73 -1.51 -28.98 21.32
C ASN A 73 -3.03 -28.85 21.57
N ASP A 74 -3.69 -27.91 20.89
CA ASP A 74 -5.12 -28.04 20.57
C ASP A 74 -5.26 -28.70 19.19
N LYS A 75 -5.64 -29.98 19.23
CA LYS A 75 -5.93 -30.82 18.07
C LYS A 75 -7.33 -30.51 17.54
N ASP A 76 -7.44 -29.44 16.77
CA ASP A 76 -8.44 -29.30 15.70
C ASP A 76 -7.70 -28.81 14.44
N GLU A 77 -6.71 -29.61 14.01
CA GLU A 77 -5.89 -29.33 12.84
C GLU A 77 -6.74 -29.37 11.57
N ASP A 78 -6.79 -28.24 10.86
CA ASP A 78 -7.36 -28.08 9.53
C ASP A 78 -7.11 -29.35 8.67
N ASN A 79 -8.19 -30.06 8.33
CA ASN A 79 -8.25 -31.31 7.55
C ASN A 79 -7.87 -31.13 6.06
N TRP A 80 -6.84 -30.34 5.81
CA TRP A 80 -6.37 -29.98 4.49
C TRP A 80 -5.19 -30.88 4.10
N PRO A 81 -5.24 -31.55 2.94
CA PRO A 81 -4.18 -32.42 2.46
C PRO A 81 -2.81 -31.74 2.46
N LEU A 82 -1.74 -32.47 2.80
CA LEU A 82 -0.38 -31.92 2.89
C LEU A 82 0.10 -31.30 1.56
N GLU A 83 -0.27 -31.92 0.43
CA GLU A 83 0.00 -31.41 -0.93
C GLU A 83 -0.55 -30.00 -1.11
N GLU A 84 -1.85 -29.82 -0.89
CA GLU A 84 -2.50 -28.53 -1.06
C GLU A 84 -1.93 -27.47 -0.08
N LYS A 85 -1.52 -27.87 1.14
CA LYS A 85 -0.92 -26.99 2.16
C LYS A 85 0.42 -26.44 1.66
N LEU A 86 1.25 -27.32 1.09
CA LEU A 86 2.54 -26.99 0.52
C LEU A 86 2.39 -26.14 -0.74
N GLU A 87 1.45 -26.48 -1.62
CA GLU A 87 1.19 -25.72 -2.84
C GLU A 87 0.73 -24.29 -2.54
N ALA A 88 -0.17 -24.10 -1.56
CA ALA A 88 -0.60 -22.78 -1.10
C ALA A 88 0.57 -21.94 -0.52
N LEU A 89 1.44 -22.58 0.28
CA LEU A 89 2.62 -21.92 0.85
C LEU A 89 3.62 -21.50 -0.24
N LEU A 90 3.82 -22.35 -1.25
CA LEU A 90 4.69 -22.06 -2.39
C LEU A 90 4.14 -20.93 -3.26
N VAL A 91 2.83 -20.91 -3.52
CA VAL A 91 2.19 -19.78 -4.22
C VAL A 91 2.39 -18.48 -3.45
N LEU A 92 2.18 -18.50 -2.13
CA LEU A 92 2.37 -17.33 -1.28
C LEU A 92 3.83 -16.89 -1.30
N PHE A 93 4.78 -17.81 -1.16
CA PHE A 93 6.21 -17.53 -1.18
C PHE A 93 6.63 -16.92 -2.53
N PHE A 94 6.25 -17.56 -3.63
CA PHE A 94 6.59 -17.11 -4.99
C PHE A 94 6.03 -15.73 -5.32
N THR A 95 4.82 -15.42 -4.87
CA THR A 95 4.18 -14.12 -5.09
C THR A 95 4.74 -13.04 -4.16
N THR A 96 4.92 -13.36 -2.87
CA THR A 96 5.43 -12.42 -1.85
C THR A 96 6.85 -11.95 -2.16
N TYR A 97 7.70 -12.87 -2.63
CA TYR A 97 9.12 -12.57 -2.90
C TYR A 97 9.42 -12.32 -4.37
N ASN A 98 8.38 -12.24 -5.23
CA ASN A 98 8.52 -12.00 -6.67
C ASN A 98 9.61 -12.88 -7.32
N ILE A 99 9.60 -14.18 -6.98
CA ILE A 99 10.67 -15.12 -7.36
C ILE A 99 10.69 -15.29 -8.90
N SER A 100 11.87 -15.35 -9.52
CA SER A 100 11.96 -15.57 -10.97
C SER A 100 11.43 -16.95 -11.36
N ARG A 101 10.96 -17.11 -12.61
CA ARG A 101 10.43 -18.39 -13.10
C ARG A 101 11.44 -19.53 -12.95
N ASP A 102 12.71 -19.26 -13.23
CA ASP A 102 13.77 -20.27 -13.18
C ASP A 102 14.09 -20.67 -11.75
N ALA A 103 14.10 -19.71 -10.82
CA ALA A 103 14.26 -19.99 -9.39
C ALA A 103 13.08 -20.80 -8.82
N MET A 104 11.85 -20.50 -9.26
CA MET A 104 10.68 -21.33 -8.91
C MET A 104 10.86 -22.76 -9.43
N ALA A 105 11.27 -22.94 -10.69
CA ALA A 105 11.45 -24.26 -11.30
C ALA A 105 12.52 -25.08 -10.57
N PHE A 106 13.65 -24.45 -10.24
CA PHE A 106 14.72 -25.08 -9.46
C PHE A 106 14.24 -25.52 -8.07
N LEU A 107 13.52 -24.65 -7.35
CA LEU A 107 13.00 -24.98 -6.03
C LEU A 107 11.98 -26.13 -6.08
N LEU A 108 11.03 -26.09 -7.02
CA LEU A 108 10.03 -27.14 -7.18
C LEU A 108 10.67 -28.49 -7.52
N ALA A 109 11.68 -28.49 -8.40
CA ALA A 109 12.43 -29.71 -8.72
C ALA A 109 13.11 -30.29 -7.47
N GLY A 110 13.84 -29.46 -6.70
CA GLY A 110 14.52 -29.90 -5.49
C GLY A 110 13.58 -30.42 -4.40
N LEU A 111 12.44 -29.75 -4.18
CA LEU A 111 11.43 -30.17 -3.20
C LEU A 111 10.77 -31.50 -3.60
N CYS A 112 10.50 -31.71 -4.89
CA CYS A 112 10.00 -32.99 -5.39
C CYS A 112 11.03 -34.11 -5.23
N ASP A 113 12.31 -33.82 -5.47
CA ASP A 113 13.38 -34.83 -5.35
C ASP A 113 13.61 -35.27 -3.89
N ILE A 114 13.20 -34.45 -2.91
CA ILE A 114 13.17 -34.80 -1.48
C ILE A 114 11.91 -35.61 -1.12
N GLY A 115 10.99 -35.83 -2.07
CA GLY A 115 9.80 -36.66 -1.91
C GLY A 115 8.57 -35.91 -1.39
N LEU A 116 8.54 -34.58 -1.49
CA LEU A 116 7.34 -33.81 -1.15
C LEU A 116 6.26 -33.96 -2.24
N PRO A 117 4.98 -34.11 -1.86
CA PRO A 117 3.88 -34.28 -2.80
C PRO A 117 3.48 -32.92 -3.38
N ILE A 118 4.29 -32.38 -4.30
CA ILE A 118 4.01 -31.11 -4.98
C ILE A 118 4.30 -31.21 -6.47
N SER A 119 3.71 -30.30 -7.27
CA SER A 119 3.97 -30.25 -8.70
C SER A 119 5.36 -29.67 -9.05
N LYS A 120 6.13 -30.38 -9.90
CA LYS A 120 7.36 -29.85 -10.56
C LYS A 120 7.09 -28.68 -11.52
N SER A 121 5.84 -28.53 -11.98
CA SER A 121 5.47 -27.50 -12.95
C SER A 121 5.17 -26.17 -12.27
N VAL A 122 6.02 -25.17 -12.54
CA VAL A 122 5.77 -23.76 -12.16
C VAL A 122 4.43 -23.29 -12.70
N THR A 123 4.05 -23.72 -13.90
CA THR A 123 2.78 -23.35 -14.51
C THR A 123 1.60 -23.95 -13.75
N LYS A 124 1.70 -25.20 -13.26
CA LYS A 124 0.64 -25.82 -12.43
C LYS A 124 0.56 -25.15 -11.05
N ILE A 125 1.69 -24.85 -10.40
CA ILE A 125 1.70 -24.09 -9.13
C ILE A 125 1.12 -22.68 -9.31
N LYS A 126 1.49 -21.96 -10.37
CA LYS A 126 0.87 -20.68 -10.72
C LYS A 126 -0.58 -20.82 -11.17
N ARG A 127 -0.97 -21.98 -11.70
CA ARG A 127 -2.36 -22.30 -12.04
C ARG A 127 -3.16 -22.67 -10.81
N LEU A 128 -2.58 -23.14 -9.71
CA LEU A 128 -3.28 -23.24 -8.42
C LEU A 128 -3.55 -21.86 -7.82
N ALA A 129 -2.74 -20.86 -8.18
CA ALA A 129 -3.12 -19.46 -8.03
C ALA A 129 -4.18 -18.99 -9.05
N ARG A 130 -4.77 -19.88 -9.87
CA ARG A 130 -5.79 -19.58 -10.91
C ARG A 130 -7.03 -20.50 -10.85
N GLU A 131 -6.86 -21.80 -10.60
CA GLU A 131 -7.88 -22.82 -10.35
C GLU A 131 -8.40 -22.59 -8.94
N ASP A 132 -9.69 -22.31 -8.83
CA ASP A 132 -10.34 -21.69 -7.66
C ASP A 132 -9.74 -20.34 -7.23
N CYS A 133 -9.00 -19.67 -8.12
CA CYS A 133 -8.57 -18.33 -7.81
C CYS A 133 -9.77 -17.39 -7.85
N PRO A 134 -9.97 -16.57 -6.81
CA PRO A 134 -10.99 -15.51 -6.84
C PRO A 134 -10.77 -14.48 -7.96
N THR A 135 -9.70 -14.59 -8.79
CA THR A 135 -9.54 -13.80 -10.02
C THR A 135 -10.50 -14.17 -11.15
N GLY A 136 -11.22 -15.31 -11.06
CA GLY A 136 -12.30 -15.64 -12.01
C GLY A 136 -13.47 -14.63 -12.04
N ASP A 137 -13.60 -13.82 -10.99
CA ASP A 137 -14.65 -12.82 -10.81
C ASP A 137 -14.12 -11.36 -10.90
N LEU A 138 -13.02 -11.12 -11.62
CA LEU A 138 -12.57 -9.75 -11.86
C LEU A 138 -13.58 -9.05 -12.78
N LEU A 139 -14.31 -8.09 -12.23
CA LEU A 139 -15.26 -7.27 -12.96
C LEU A 139 -14.48 -6.28 -13.83
N ALA A 140 -14.77 -6.22 -15.13
CA ALA A 140 -14.31 -5.13 -15.96
C ALA A 140 -14.85 -3.80 -15.40
N MET A 141 -13.98 -2.81 -15.21
CA MET A 141 -14.34 -1.51 -14.63
C MET A 141 -13.43 -0.42 -15.22
N GLY A 142 -13.98 0.40 -16.10
CA GLY A 142 -13.22 1.38 -16.89
C GLY A 142 -12.10 0.70 -17.69
N ASP A 143 -10.89 1.26 -17.63
CA ASP A 143 -9.69 0.73 -18.29
C ASP A 143 -8.95 -0.33 -17.45
N GLY A 144 -9.69 -1.06 -16.61
CA GLY A 144 -9.11 -1.97 -15.63
C GLY A 144 -10.06 -3.06 -15.16
N HIS A 145 -9.61 -3.75 -14.11
CA HIS A 145 -10.29 -4.87 -13.47
C HIS A 145 -10.52 -4.57 -12.00
N PHE A 146 -11.64 -5.02 -11.47
CA PHE A 146 -12.07 -4.75 -10.11
C PHE A 146 -12.50 -6.02 -9.40
N ARG A 147 -12.07 -6.19 -8.15
CA ARG A 147 -12.60 -7.20 -7.24
C ARG A 147 -13.09 -6.53 -5.98
N TYR A 148 -14.32 -6.85 -5.60
CA TYR A 148 -14.84 -6.55 -4.27
C TYR A 148 -14.65 -7.78 -3.38
N VAL A 149 -14.03 -7.59 -2.20
CA VAL A 149 -13.72 -8.65 -1.22
C VAL A 149 -14.72 -8.65 -0.05
N SER A 150 -15.51 -7.58 0.13
CA SER A 150 -16.50 -7.42 1.20
C SER A 150 -15.93 -7.22 2.62
N ILE A 151 -16.54 -6.27 3.34
CA ILE A 151 -16.30 -6.04 4.78
C ILE A 151 -16.84 -7.24 5.59
N LEU A 152 -18.04 -7.72 5.28
CA LEU A 152 -18.69 -8.83 5.97
C LEU A 152 -17.87 -10.12 5.86
N GLU A 153 -17.45 -10.48 4.65
CA GLU A 153 -16.67 -11.71 4.42
C GLU A 153 -15.34 -11.67 5.18
N ASN A 154 -14.63 -10.54 5.16
CA ASN A 154 -13.43 -10.34 5.97
C ASN A 154 -13.71 -10.50 7.47
N LEU A 155 -14.77 -9.88 7.99
CA LEU A 155 -15.13 -10.00 9.41
C LEU A 155 -15.53 -11.43 9.80
N GLN A 156 -16.23 -12.14 8.93
CA GLN A 156 -16.57 -13.55 9.12
C GLN A 156 -15.32 -14.43 9.16
N LEU A 157 -14.40 -14.22 8.22
CA LEU A 157 -13.13 -14.92 8.18
C LEU A 157 -12.30 -14.65 9.44
N LEU A 158 -12.10 -13.39 9.80
CA LEU A 158 -11.35 -12.99 11.00
C LEU A 158 -11.98 -13.56 12.27
N LEU A 159 -13.32 -13.62 12.36
CA LEU A 159 -14.00 -14.23 13.49
C LEU A 159 -13.78 -15.75 13.53
N SER A 160 -13.90 -16.43 12.39
CA SER A 160 -13.73 -17.89 12.28
C SER A 160 -12.31 -18.34 12.63
N LYS A 161 -11.30 -17.51 12.33
CA LYS A 161 -9.89 -17.75 12.65
C LYS A 161 -9.49 -17.20 14.03
N ASN A 162 -10.45 -16.77 14.85
CA ASN A 162 -10.24 -16.21 16.18
C ASN A 162 -9.26 -15.00 16.22
N LEU A 163 -9.25 -14.20 15.16
CA LEU A 163 -8.39 -13.02 15.00
C LEU A 163 -9.08 -11.71 15.42
N LEU A 164 -10.41 -11.72 15.61
CA LEU A 164 -11.14 -10.55 16.11
C LEU A 164 -11.11 -10.49 17.64
N THR A 165 -10.58 -9.39 18.16
CA THR A 165 -10.60 -9.08 19.59
C THR A 165 -11.92 -8.41 19.97
N LEU A 166 -12.82 -9.16 20.61
CA LEU A 166 -14.14 -8.68 21.02
C LEU A 166 -14.16 -8.24 22.49
N ARG A 167 -13.73 -7.01 22.76
CA ARG A 167 -13.64 -6.47 24.13
C ARG A 167 -14.99 -6.00 24.70
N PRO A 168 -15.21 -6.10 26.02
CA PRO A 168 -16.42 -5.59 26.68
C PRO A 168 -16.68 -4.09 26.46
N GLU A 169 -15.62 -3.28 26.36
CA GLU A 169 -15.72 -1.83 26.09
C GLU A 169 -16.44 -1.50 24.78
N ASN A 170 -16.41 -2.42 23.81
CA ASN A 170 -17.06 -2.26 22.51
C ASN A 170 -18.47 -2.90 22.48
N LEU A 171 -18.90 -3.59 23.53
CA LEU A 171 -20.19 -4.26 23.61
C LEU A 171 -21.31 -3.23 23.85
N GLN A 172 -22.31 -3.21 22.96
CA GLN A 172 -23.47 -2.33 23.07
C GLN A 172 -24.70 -3.06 23.61
N HIS A 173 -24.82 -4.35 23.30
CA HIS A 173 -25.96 -5.15 23.70
C HIS A 173 -25.54 -6.57 24.05
N GLN A 174 -25.99 -7.04 25.21
CA GLN A 174 -25.73 -8.36 25.74
C GLN A 174 -27.03 -9.18 25.68
N GLY A 175 -27.31 -9.72 24.50
CA GLY A 175 -28.45 -10.60 24.22
C GLY A 175 -27.99 -11.97 23.70
N PRO A 176 -28.90 -12.79 23.15
CA PRO A 176 -28.53 -14.06 22.51
C PRO A 176 -27.52 -13.87 21.37
N THR A 177 -27.63 -12.73 20.66
CA THR A 177 -26.60 -12.23 19.76
C THR A 177 -25.99 -10.97 20.37
N LYS A 178 -24.68 -11.00 20.65
CA LYS A 178 -23.91 -9.87 21.17
C LYS A 178 -23.68 -8.85 20.07
N VAL A 179 -23.88 -7.57 20.36
CA VAL A 179 -23.66 -6.47 19.41
C VAL A 179 -22.43 -5.68 19.82
N TYR A 180 -21.44 -5.62 18.93
CA TYR A 180 -20.23 -4.83 19.12
C TYR A 180 -20.24 -3.61 18.19
N LYS A 181 -19.73 -2.49 18.69
CA LYS A 181 -19.60 -1.24 17.94
C LYS A 181 -18.15 -0.82 17.89
N PHE A 182 -17.68 -0.49 16.69
CA PHE A 182 -16.30 -0.10 16.44
C PHE A 182 -16.20 1.17 15.60
N ASP A 183 -15.05 1.82 15.66
CA ASP A 183 -14.63 2.78 14.65
C ASP A 183 -13.76 2.06 13.61
N ALA A 184 -14.05 2.30 12.34
CA ALA A 184 -13.29 1.75 11.22
C ALA A 184 -12.47 2.84 10.53
N PHE A 185 -11.35 2.44 9.96
CA PHE A 185 -10.44 3.31 9.22
C PHE A 185 -10.27 2.75 7.82
N LEU A 186 -10.48 3.57 6.81
CA LEU A 186 -10.29 3.22 5.41
C LEU A 186 -9.09 3.99 4.85
N ASN A 187 -8.20 3.29 4.17
CA ASN A 187 -7.13 3.86 3.38
C ASN A 187 -7.31 3.43 1.92
N SER A 188 -6.90 4.31 1.01
CA SER A 188 -6.84 4.06 -0.43
C SER A 188 -5.80 4.98 -1.03
N ASP A 189 -4.95 4.42 -1.87
CA ASP A 189 -3.91 5.13 -2.60
C ASP A 189 -3.60 4.39 -3.91
N GLY A 190 -3.08 5.11 -4.90
CA GLY A 190 -2.63 4.55 -6.17
C GLY A 190 -1.21 4.01 -6.05
N ILE A 191 -1.04 2.70 -6.23
CA ILE A 191 0.24 2.02 -6.19
C ILE A 191 0.67 1.69 -7.63
N PRO A 192 1.70 2.34 -8.19
CA PRO A 192 2.19 1.99 -9.52
C PRO A 192 2.74 0.56 -9.51
N LEU A 193 2.34 -0.27 -10.47
CA LEU A 193 2.84 -1.65 -10.59
C LEU A 193 4.10 -1.73 -11.46
N TYR A 194 4.27 -0.78 -12.38
CA TYR A 194 5.41 -0.70 -13.28
C TYR A 194 5.95 0.72 -13.31
N ARG A 195 7.27 0.88 -13.40
CA ARG A 195 7.93 2.20 -13.36
C ARG A 195 7.60 3.11 -14.54
N SER A 196 7.25 2.54 -15.70
CA SER A 196 6.99 3.28 -16.94
C SER A 196 5.58 3.06 -17.49
N SER A 197 4.65 2.65 -16.63
CA SER A 197 3.25 2.45 -17.02
C SER A 197 2.34 3.25 -16.10
N LEU A 198 1.23 3.73 -16.66
CA LEU A 198 0.12 4.27 -15.87
C LEU A 198 -0.67 3.16 -15.17
N PHE A 199 -0.35 1.88 -15.43
CA PHE A 199 -0.99 0.74 -14.81
C PHE A 199 -0.62 0.64 -13.33
N GLY A 200 -1.63 0.73 -12.47
CA GLY A 200 -1.48 0.70 -11.03
C GLY A 200 -2.63 0.00 -10.32
N LEU A 201 -2.42 -0.25 -9.03
CA LEU A 201 -3.41 -0.79 -8.11
C LEU A 201 -4.01 0.33 -7.27
N TRP A 202 -5.32 0.26 -7.09
CA TRP A 202 -6.07 1.08 -6.15
C TRP A 202 -6.82 0.16 -5.20
N PRO A 203 -6.22 -0.19 -4.05
CA PRO A 203 -6.92 -0.93 -3.01
C PRO A 203 -7.79 0.00 -2.14
N LEU A 204 -8.88 -0.55 -1.64
CA LEU A 204 -9.60 -0.07 -0.46
C LEU A 204 -9.20 -0.95 0.72
N LEU A 205 -8.40 -0.43 1.63
CA LEU A 205 -7.91 -1.14 2.80
C LEU A 205 -8.66 -0.66 4.04
N MET A 206 -9.26 -1.58 4.78
CA MET A 206 -9.94 -1.27 6.04
C MET A 206 -9.16 -1.78 7.24
N LYS A 207 -9.18 -1.02 8.34
CA LYS A 207 -8.60 -1.39 9.62
C LYS A 207 -9.59 -1.07 10.73
N ILE A 208 -9.68 -1.94 11.74
CA ILE A 208 -10.52 -1.77 12.93
C ILE A 208 -9.60 -1.88 14.15
N PRO A 209 -8.89 -0.82 14.55
CA PRO A 209 -7.77 -0.91 15.50
C PRO A 209 -8.10 -1.58 16.84
N SER A 210 -9.32 -1.38 17.35
CA SER A 210 -9.76 -1.98 18.62
C SER A 210 -10.16 -3.46 18.52
N ALA A 211 -10.30 -4.00 17.31
CA ALA A 211 -10.68 -5.39 17.06
C ALA A 211 -9.58 -6.19 16.35
N PHE A 212 -8.87 -5.60 15.40
CA PHE A 212 -7.84 -6.26 14.59
C PHE A 212 -6.73 -5.27 14.19
N ALA A 213 -5.48 -5.65 14.48
CA ALA A 213 -4.34 -4.75 14.38
C ALA A 213 -3.89 -4.44 12.93
N LYS A 214 -4.13 -5.37 12.00
CA LYS A 214 -3.67 -5.26 10.60
C LYS A 214 -4.80 -4.75 9.69
N PRO A 215 -4.48 -3.99 8.62
CA PRO A 215 -5.46 -3.68 7.60
C PRO A 215 -5.81 -4.94 6.79
N PHE A 216 -7.00 -4.98 6.21
CA PHE A 216 -7.46 -6.01 5.30
C PHE A 216 -8.10 -5.39 4.04
N PRO A 217 -8.00 -6.05 2.87
CA PRO A 217 -8.56 -5.53 1.63
C PRO A 217 -10.08 -5.68 1.59
N VAL A 218 -10.79 -4.59 1.26
CA VAL A 218 -12.24 -4.56 1.02
C VAL A 218 -12.55 -4.56 -0.47
N ALA A 219 -11.71 -3.90 -1.26
CA ALA A 219 -11.79 -3.92 -2.71
C ALA A 219 -10.41 -3.67 -3.30
N VAL A 220 -10.20 -4.09 -4.55
CA VAL A 220 -8.98 -3.82 -5.31
C VAL A 220 -9.37 -3.53 -6.75
N TRP A 221 -8.92 -2.40 -7.28
CA TRP A 221 -8.94 -2.11 -8.70
C TRP A 221 -7.52 -2.15 -9.26
N ALA A 222 -7.35 -2.66 -10.48
CA ALA A 222 -6.09 -2.71 -11.21
C ALA A 222 -6.31 -2.23 -12.64
N GLY A 223 -5.66 -1.14 -13.05
CA GLY A 223 -5.86 -0.58 -14.38
C GLY A 223 -4.99 0.64 -14.62
N SER A 224 -5.13 1.22 -15.80
CA SER A 224 -4.39 2.42 -16.18
C SER A 224 -5.01 3.67 -15.56
N GLY A 225 -4.23 4.40 -14.75
CA GLY A 225 -4.67 5.66 -14.14
C GLY A 225 -5.50 5.47 -12.87
N LYS A 226 -6.65 6.15 -12.79
CA LYS A 226 -7.55 6.12 -11.63
C LYS A 226 -8.81 5.34 -11.95
N PRO A 227 -9.38 4.59 -10.99
CA PRO A 227 -10.62 3.89 -11.23
C PRO A 227 -11.79 4.86 -11.49
N PRO A 228 -12.82 4.46 -12.26
CA PRO A 228 -14.06 5.21 -12.35
C PRO A 228 -14.73 5.24 -10.96
N LEU A 229 -14.63 6.38 -10.27
CA LEU A 229 -14.91 6.51 -8.84
C LEU A 229 -16.31 6.03 -8.42
N GLN A 230 -17.33 6.28 -9.26
CA GLN A 230 -18.72 5.91 -8.95
C GLN A 230 -18.87 4.40 -8.82
N GLU A 231 -18.37 3.66 -9.81
CA GLU A 231 -18.42 2.18 -9.84
C GLU A 231 -17.49 1.59 -8.78
N TYR A 232 -16.29 2.16 -8.64
CA TYR A 232 -15.27 1.74 -7.68
C TYR A 232 -15.76 1.73 -6.23
N LEU A 233 -16.54 2.74 -5.84
CA LEU A 233 -17.07 2.85 -4.48
C LEU A 233 -18.49 2.29 -4.31
N GLN A 234 -19.14 1.83 -5.38
CA GLN A 234 -20.56 1.46 -5.34
C GLN A 234 -20.84 0.33 -4.34
N GLN A 235 -20.09 -0.78 -4.46
CA GLN A 235 -20.27 -1.95 -3.59
C GLN A 235 -19.85 -1.64 -2.15
N PHE A 236 -18.73 -0.91 -1.98
CA PHE A 236 -18.28 -0.41 -0.69
C PHE A 236 -19.36 0.42 0.01
N CYS A 237 -19.91 1.44 -0.67
CA CYS A 237 -20.92 2.31 -0.09
C CYS A 237 -22.19 1.54 0.31
N LYS A 238 -22.61 0.58 -0.52
CA LYS A 238 -23.78 -0.27 -0.23
C LYS A 238 -23.58 -1.07 1.06
N GLU A 239 -22.42 -1.68 1.24
CA GLU A 239 -22.12 -2.48 2.42
C GLU A 239 -21.84 -1.62 3.65
N ALA A 240 -20.97 -0.62 3.53
CA ALA A 240 -20.64 0.32 4.61
C ALA A 240 -21.89 1.00 5.18
N LYS A 241 -22.86 1.35 4.33
CA LYS A 241 -24.14 1.92 4.77
C LYS A 241 -24.90 0.98 5.71
N ARG A 242 -24.86 -0.34 5.49
CA ARG A 242 -25.50 -1.34 6.38
C ARG A 242 -24.87 -1.29 7.77
N PHE A 243 -23.54 -1.36 7.84
CA PHE A 243 -22.79 -1.30 9.11
C PHE A 243 -22.95 0.02 9.86
N LEU A 244 -23.10 1.14 9.14
CA LEU A 244 -23.32 2.47 9.75
C LEU A 244 -24.78 2.73 10.15
N SER A 245 -25.72 1.97 9.59
CA SER A 245 -27.16 2.11 9.89
C SER A 245 -27.62 1.19 11.01
N GLY A 246 -26.89 0.11 11.30
CA GLY A 246 -27.18 -0.77 12.43
C GLY A 246 -26.31 -2.03 12.48
N PRO A 247 -26.60 -2.94 13.43
CA PRO A 247 -25.87 -4.20 13.59
C PRO A 247 -26.02 -5.13 12.40
N VAL A 248 -24.90 -5.59 11.86
CA VAL A 248 -24.82 -6.63 10.84
C VAL A 248 -24.37 -7.92 11.50
N LYS A 249 -25.16 -8.98 11.30
CA LYS A 249 -24.87 -10.32 11.83
C LYS A 249 -23.63 -10.89 11.16
N ILE A 250 -22.58 -11.18 11.94
CA ILE A 250 -21.34 -11.79 11.46
C ILE A 250 -21.48 -13.31 11.55
N ASN A 251 -21.93 -13.81 12.71
CA ASN A 251 -22.35 -15.20 12.90
C ASN A 251 -23.58 -15.27 13.82
N GLU A 252 -23.97 -16.45 14.29
CA GLU A 252 -25.14 -16.62 15.16
C GLU A 252 -25.07 -15.83 16.48
N LYS A 253 -23.88 -15.66 17.03
CA LYS A 253 -23.64 -15.10 18.37
C LYS A 253 -23.15 -13.66 18.34
N VAL A 254 -22.65 -13.17 17.21
CA VAL A 254 -21.96 -11.88 17.09
C VAL A 254 -22.51 -11.06 15.93
N SER A 255 -22.89 -9.82 16.24
CA SER A 255 -23.20 -8.76 15.28
C SER A 255 -22.26 -7.58 15.49
N ILE A 256 -21.91 -6.91 14.40
CA ILE A 256 -21.02 -5.74 14.40
C ILE A 256 -21.71 -4.55 13.73
N MET A 257 -21.52 -3.36 14.28
CA MET A 257 -21.86 -2.09 13.65
C MET A 257 -20.68 -1.11 13.73
N PHE A 258 -20.70 -0.08 12.89
CA PHE A 258 -19.72 1.00 12.95
C PHE A 258 -20.33 2.28 13.50
N SER A 259 -19.59 2.96 14.39
CA SER A 259 -19.93 4.33 14.79
C SER A 259 -19.70 5.28 13.62
N THR A 260 -18.53 5.17 13.00
CA THR A 260 -18.11 5.96 11.85
C THR A 260 -17.01 5.22 11.08
N ILE A 261 -16.69 5.73 9.89
CA ILE A 261 -15.54 5.30 9.08
C ILE A 261 -14.67 6.53 8.84
N TYR A 262 -13.43 6.50 9.32
CA TYR A 262 -12.42 7.52 9.05
C TYR A 262 -11.65 7.19 7.78
N PHE A 263 -11.51 8.14 6.87
CA PHE A 263 -10.79 8.00 5.61
C PHE A 263 -9.39 8.59 5.77
N VAL A 264 -8.43 7.74 6.15
CA VAL A 264 -7.02 8.11 6.33
C VAL A 264 -6.33 7.93 4.99
N VAL A 265 -6.35 8.98 4.18
CA VAL A 265 -5.83 8.98 2.81
C VAL A 265 -4.94 10.19 2.59
N ASP A 266 -3.98 10.05 1.68
CA ASP A 266 -3.11 11.15 1.29
C ASP A 266 -3.91 12.26 0.57
N THR A 267 -3.27 13.40 0.29
CA THR A 267 -4.00 14.55 -0.24
C THR A 267 -4.53 14.33 -1.68
N PRO A 268 -3.75 13.78 -2.62
CA PRO A 268 -4.26 13.37 -3.93
C PRO A 268 -5.44 12.39 -3.91
N ALA A 269 -5.36 11.30 -3.13
CA ALA A 269 -6.43 10.31 -3.02
C ALA A 269 -7.65 10.89 -2.29
N ARG A 270 -7.43 11.75 -1.28
CA ARG A 270 -8.50 12.51 -0.62
C ARG A 270 -9.34 13.30 -1.62
N SER A 271 -8.71 14.16 -2.43
CA SER A 271 -9.40 14.97 -3.44
C SER A 271 -10.07 14.12 -4.53
N PHE A 272 -9.56 12.93 -4.80
CA PHE A 272 -10.19 11.96 -5.68
C PHE A 272 -11.47 11.39 -5.06
N LEU A 273 -11.39 10.80 -3.87
CA LEU A 273 -12.53 10.18 -3.18
C LEU A 273 -13.64 11.17 -2.84
N MET A 274 -13.29 12.41 -2.49
CA MET A 274 -14.24 13.47 -2.12
C MET A 274 -14.85 14.20 -3.33
N CYS A 275 -14.37 13.95 -4.55
CA CYS A 275 -14.68 14.78 -5.72
C CYS A 275 -14.37 16.27 -5.51
N THR A 276 -13.31 16.60 -4.77
CA THR A 276 -12.89 17.99 -4.51
C THR A 276 -11.65 18.36 -5.29
N MET A 277 -11.42 19.66 -5.45
CA MET A 277 -10.24 20.22 -6.10
C MET A 277 -8.96 19.79 -5.36
N GLY A 278 -7.85 19.69 -6.10
CA GLY A 278 -6.56 19.31 -5.55
C GLY A 278 -5.95 20.40 -4.67
N HIS A 279 -4.93 20.03 -3.89
CA HIS A 279 -4.22 20.95 -2.99
C HIS A 279 -3.50 22.11 -3.69
N THR A 280 -3.23 21.97 -4.99
CA THR A 280 -2.61 23.01 -5.83
C THR A 280 -3.61 24.00 -6.43
N SER A 281 -4.92 23.83 -6.18
CA SER A 281 -5.96 24.71 -6.72
C SER A 281 -6.19 25.93 -5.83
N TYR A 282 -6.75 26.99 -6.42
CA TYR A 282 -7.13 28.21 -5.70
C TYR A 282 -8.19 27.96 -4.60
N SER A 283 -9.15 27.06 -4.81
CA SER A 283 -10.09 26.60 -3.76
C SER A 283 -9.67 25.23 -3.20
N GLY A 284 -8.38 25.00 -2.97
CA GLY A 284 -7.82 23.69 -2.60
C GLY A 284 -7.89 23.33 -1.11
N CYS A 285 -8.20 24.29 -0.24
CA CYS A 285 -8.24 24.02 1.20
C CYS A 285 -9.40 23.08 1.56
N SER A 286 -9.10 21.98 2.27
CA SER A 286 -10.11 20.99 2.70
C SER A 286 -10.93 21.41 3.92
N TYR A 287 -10.47 22.44 4.66
CA TYR A 287 -11.04 22.82 5.96
C TYR A 287 -11.79 24.15 5.95
N CYS A 288 -11.36 25.11 5.13
CA CYS A 288 -11.99 26.41 5.04
C CYS A 288 -12.10 26.88 3.59
N GLN A 289 -12.94 27.90 3.37
CA GLN A 289 -13.17 28.54 2.08
C GLN A 289 -12.10 29.61 1.79
N ALA A 290 -10.85 29.31 2.10
CA ALA A 290 -9.74 30.19 1.77
C ALA A 290 -9.48 30.14 0.25
N VAL A 291 -9.38 31.32 -0.36
CA VAL A 291 -8.99 31.48 -1.76
C VAL A 291 -7.48 31.65 -1.80
N GLY A 292 -6.81 30.72 -2.47
CA GLY A 292 -5.39 30.79 -2.73
C GLY A 292 -5.05 31.90 -3.72
N SER A 293 -3.82 32.37 -3.67
CA SER A 293 -3.21 33.27 -4.64
C SER A 293 -1.94 32.65 -5.20
N ARG A 294 -1.54 33.04 -6.41
CA ARG A 294 -0.30 32.54 -7.00
C ARG A 294 0.86 33.43 -6.58
N ALA A 295 1.89 32.84 -5.98
CA ALA A 295 3.14 33.48 -5.62
C ALA A 295 4.30 32.55 -5.99
N GLU A 296 5.30 33.07 -6.72
CA GLU A 296 6.51 32.32 -7.10
C GLU A 296 6.23 30.94 -7.72
N GLY A 297 5.27 30.89 -8.65
CA GLY A 297 4.88 29.65 -9.33
C GLY A 297 4.05 28.67 -8.50
N ARG A 298 3.74 28.99 -7.23
CA ARG A 298 2.98 28.14 -6.30
C ARG A 298 1.66 28.79 -5.92
N VAL A 299 0.67 27.98 -5.53
CA VAL A 299 -0.55 28.49 -4.89
C VAL A 299 -0.30 28.55 -3.38
N THR A 300 -0.53 29.72 -2.80
CA THR A 300 -0.38 30.01 -1.38
C THR A 300 -1.70 30.48 -0.80
N PHE A 301 -1.99 30.09 0.44
CA PHE A 301 -3.18 30.53 1.16
C PHE A 301 -2.81 31.59 2.20
N SER A 302 -3.77 32.46 2.51
CA SER A 302 -3.64 33.39 3.65
C SER A 302 -3.43 32.62 4.95
N VAL A 303 -2.66 33.22 5.86
CA VAL A 303 -2.52 32.73 7.25
C VAL A 303 -3.81 32.89 8.05
N THR A 304 -4.73 33.76 7.61
CA THR A 304 -6.03 33.94 8.23
C THR A 304 -6.99 32.83 7.82
N VAL A 305 -7.53 32.11 8.80
CA VAL A 305 -8.55 31.09 8.59
C VAL A 305 -9.85 31.75 8.12
N ASN A 306 -10.31 31.36 6.94
CA ASN A 306 -11.61 31.80 6.41
C ASN A 306 -12.75 30.93 6.99
N GLN A 307 -13.98 31.15 6.54
CA GLN A 307 -15.15 30.36 6.93
C GLN A 307 -14.87 28.84 6.83
N SER A 308 -15.09 28.14 7.94
CA SER A 308 -14.95 26.68 7.99
C SER A 308 -15.97 26.02 7.07
N ARG A 309 -15.50 25.03 6.32
CA ARG A 309 -16.38 24.15 5.53
C ARG A 309 -17.27 23.35 6.45
N CYS A 310 -18.44 22.95 5.97
CA CYS A 310 -19.39 22.24 6.81
C CYS A 310 -20.09 21.08 6.09
N ARG A 311 -20.55 20.13 6.89
CA ARG A 311 -21.28 18.94 6.42
C ARG A 311 -22.49 19.28 5.55
N LYS A 312 -23.24 20.33 5.92
CA LYS A 312 -24.48 20.73 5.24
C LYS A 312 -24.18 21.18 3.81
N ASP A 313 -23.14 21.97 3.62
CA ASP A 313 -22.80 22.56 2.32
C ASP A 313 -22.22 21.51 1.38
N TYR A 314 -21.38 20.59 1.88
CA TYR A 314 -20.95 19.43 1.09
C TYR A 314 -22.13 18.56 0.63
N ARG A 315 -23.11 18.30 1.49
CA ARG A 315 -24.29 17.50 1.13
C ARG A 315 -25.25 18.21 0.18
N SER A 316 -25.32 19.53 0.28
CA SER A 316 -26.15 20.39 -0.57
C SER A 316 -25.43 20.80 -1.86
N LEU A 317 -24.18 20.34 -2.06
CA LEU A 317 -23.33 20.67 -3.19
C LEU A 317 -23.04 22.18 -3.34
N LEU A 318 -22.88 22.89 -2.21
CA LEU A 318 -22.67 24.34 -2.15
C LEU A 318 -21.20 24.73 -1.87
N GLU A 319 -20.34 23.77 -1.57
CA GLU A 319 -18.91 24.05 -1.31
C GLU A 319 -18.16 24.42 -2.59
N ASP A 320 -17.34 25.47 -2.52
CA ASP A 320 -16.61 26.04 -3.66
C ASP A 320 -15.44 25.16 -4.16
N ASN A 321 -15.02 24.17 -3.37
CA ASN A 321 -13.96 23.23 -3.73
C ASN A 321 -14.46 21.97 -4.45
N LEU A 322 -15.75 21.86 -4.77
CA LEU A 322 -16.28 20.71 -5.48
C LEU A 322 -15.84 20.75 -6.96
N LYS A 323 -15.33 19.62 -7.45
CA LYS A 323 -14.96 19.47 -8.87
C LYS A 323 -16.20 19.51 -9.74
N ARG A 324 -15.98 19.96 -10.97
CA ARG A 324 -16.98 19.92 -12.04
C ARG A 324 -16.52 18.98 -13.15
N ASP A 325 -17.46 18.36 -13.83
CA ASP A 325 -17.18 17.61 -15.04
C ASP A 325 -17.00 18.53 -16.26
N ALA A 326 -16.78 17.94 -17.43
CA ALA A 326 -16.61 18.68 -18.69
C ALA A 326 -17.86 19.48 -19.10
N THR A 327 -19.03 19.15 -18.57
CA THR A 327 -20.29 19.87 -18.82
C THR A 327 -20.52 21.03 -17.83
N GLY A 328 -19.65 21.16 -16.83
CA GLY A 328 -19.76 22.14 -15.75
C GLY A 328 -20.63 21.69 -14.58
N ALA A 329 -21.18 20.47 -14.62
CA ALA A 329 -21.97 19.90 -13.54
C ALA A 329 -21.08 19.49 -12.36
N ILE A 330 -21.57 19.69 -11.13
CA ILE A 330 -20.82 19.34 -9.91
C ILE A 330 -20.72 17.82 -9.78
N LEU A 331 -19.49 17.32 -9.61
CA LEU A 331 -19.24 15.91 -9.32
C LEU A 331 -19.61 15.58 -7.89
N LYS A 332 -20.52 14.62 -7.71
CA LYS A 332 -20.95 14.13 -6.40
C LYS A 332 -20.19 12.88 -6.00
N SER A 333 -19.51 12.91 -4.86
CA SER A 333 -18.84 11.71 -4.32
C SER A 333 -19.87 10.67 -3.84
N PRO A 334 -19.69 9.38 -4.17
CA PRO A 334 -20.49 8.28 -3.63
C PRO A 334 -20.53 8.25 -2.09
N LEU A 335 -19.45 8.70 -1.43
CA LEU A 335 -19.31 8.65 0.03
C LEU A 335 -20.33 9.54 0.76
N LEU A 336 -20.88 10.54 0.08
CA LEU A 336 -21.93 11.40 0.65
C LEU A 336 -23.25 10.64 0.92
N CYS A 337 -23.43 9.43 0.37
CA CYS A 337 -24.60 8.60 0.67
C CYS A 337 -24.51 7.88 2.01
N LEU A 338 -23.34 7.87 2.65
CA LEU A 338 -23.11 7.17 3.91
C LEU A 338 -23.68 7.99 5.10
N PRO A 339 -24.43 7.34 6.01
CA PRO A 339 -24.86 7.99 7.24
C PRO A 339 -23.65 8.25 8.14
N ASN A 340 -23.73 9.30 8.95
CA ASN A 340 -22.68 9.69 9.92
C ASN A 340 -21.29 9.99 9.34
N ILE A 341 -21.11 9.95 8.01
CA ILE A 341 -19.93 10.48 7.34
C ILE A 341 -20.07 11.97 7.11
N ASP A 342 -19.00 12.68 7.43
CA ASP A 342 -18.80 14.10 7.22
C ASP A 342 -17.39 14.34 6.68
N PHE A 343 -17.28 15.04 5.57
CA PHE A 343 -16.01 15.31 4.89
C PHE A 343 -15.04 16.16 5.72
N VAL A 344 -15.55 16.95 6.67
CA VAL A 344 -14.72 17.76 7.57
C VAL A 344 -14.08 16.89 8.66
N ASN A 345 -14.87 16.02 9.29
CA ASN A 345 -14.47 15.29 10.49
C ASN A 345 -14.00 13.85 10.23
N CYS A 346 -14.48 13.20 9.16
CA CYS A 346 -14.16 11.81 8.85
C CYS A 346 -12.93 11.67 7.95
N PHE A 347 -12.37 12.77 7.43
CA PHE A 347 -11.14 12.75 6.65
C PHE A 347 -10.07 13.52 7.42
N PRO A 348 -9.28 12.86 8.29
CA PRO A 348 -8.13 13.49 8.91
C PRO A 348 -7.05 13.83 7.88
N LEU A 349 -6.20 14.82 8.16
CA LEU A 349 -4.99 15.04 7.38
C LEU A 349 -3.99 13.91 7.66
N ASP A 350 -3.34 13.44 6.60
CA ASP A 350 -2.20 12.57 6.77
C ASP A 350 -0.99 13.38 7.27
N PHE A 351 -0.62 13.12 8.53
CA PHE A 351 0.52 13.74 9.20
C PHE A 351 1.83 13.57 8.41
N GLN A 352 2.04 12.39 7.80
CA GLN A 352 3.26 12.11 7.06
C GLN A 352 3.40 13.04 5.85
N HIS A 353 2.35 13.17 5.04
CA HIS A 353 2.40 13.98 3.83
C HIS A 353 2.26 15.49 4.12
N ALA A 354 1.39 15.87 5.04
CA ALA A 354 1.14 17.28 5.33
C ALA A 354 2.25 17.92 6.17
N VAL A 355 2.69 17.25 7.24
CA VAL A 355 3.65 17.81 8.20
C VAL A 355 5.06 17.35 7.89
N CYS A 356 5.34 16.05 7.89
CA CYS A 356 6.71 15.55 7.74
C CYS A 356 7.30 15.85 6.35
N LEU A 357 6.64 15.38 5.29
CA LEU A 357 7.11 15.58 3.91
C LEU A 357 6.73 16.96 3.35
N GLY A 358 5.69 17.59 3.89
CA GLY A 358 5.23 18.91 3.45
C GLY A 358 5.98 20.07 4.10
N ALA A 359 5.79 20.26 5.41
CA ALA A 359 6.36 21.39 6.15
C ALA A 359 7.80 21.14 6.60
N VAL A 360 8.06 20.00 7.25
CA VAL A 360 9.37 19.69 7.82
C VAL A 360 10.41 19.51 6.72
N ARG A 361 10.11 18.84 5.60
CA ARG A 361 11.01 18.76 4.44
C ARG A 361 11.46 20.16 3.97
N LYS A 362 10.54 21.13 3.87
CA LYS A 362 10.89 22.51 3.48
C LYS A 362 11.78 23.20 4.50
N LEU A 363 11.46 23.08 5.79
CA LEU A 363 12.30 23.61 6.87
C LEU A 363 13.70 23.00 6.84
N MET A 364 13.81 21.69 6.60
CA MET A 364 15.10 21.02 6.44
C MET A 364 15.91 21.61 5.28
N HIS A 365 15.29 21.90 4.13
CA HIS A 365 15.99 22.54 3.01
C HIS A 365 16.48 23.96 3.38
N TYR A 366 15.65 24.77 4.04
CA TYR A 366 16.06 26.12 4.47
C TYR A 366 17.18 26.11 5.50
N TYR A 367 17.14 25.17 6.44
CA TYR A 367 18.09 25.11 7.55
C TYR A 367 19.41 24.43 7.17
N PHE A 368 19.39 23.49 6.22
CA PHE A 368 20.53 22.61 5.99
C PHE A 368 20.98 22.53 4.52
N GLY A 369 20.17 22.98 3.57
CA GLY A 369 20.48 23.05 2.14
C GLY A 369 20.98 24.43 1.69
N GLU A 370 20.65 24.81 0.46
CA GLU A 370 20.96 26.12 -0.13
C GLU A 370 19.88 27.14 0.26
N GLY A 371 20.24 28.11 1.11
CA GLY A 371 19.32 29.14 1.58
C GLY A 371 19.97 30.11 2.56
N GLY A 372 19.31 31.26 2.78
CA GLY A 372 19.81 32.34 3.63
C GLY A 372 19.86 32.04 5.14
N CYS A 373 19.29 30.91 5.59
CA CYS A 373 19.13 30.55 7.01
C CYS A 373 19.90 29.29 7.41
N ARG A 374 21.00 28.97 6.70
CA ARG A 374 21.74 27.72 6.89
C ARG A 374 22.44 27.65 8.26
N PHE A 375 22.35 26.49 8.92
CA PHE A 375 23.14 26.20 10.11
C PHE A 375 24.64 26.16 9.79
N GLY A 376 25.43 26.85 10.62
CA GLY A 376 26.88 26.77 10.54
C GLY A 376 27.39 25.34 10.76
N ARG A 377 28.44 24.94 10.03
CA ARG A 377 29.02 23.57 10.11
C ARG A 377 29.35 23.13 11.55
N ARG A 378 29.72 24.09 12.41
CA ARG A 378 30.01 23.87 13.83
C ARG A 378 28.82 23.29 14.62
N HIS A 379 27.59 23.65 14.25
CA HIS A 379 26.36 23.13 14.88
C HIS A 379 25.82 21.88 14.16
N MET A 380 26.11 21.74 12.87
CA MET A 380 25.67 20.59 12.07
C MET A 380 26.26 19.26 12.55
N LYS A 381 27.57 19.23 12.83
CA LYS A 381 28.27 17.99 13.20
C LYS A 381 27.72 17.38 14.50
N PRO A 382 27.58 18.13 15.63
CA PRO A 382 26.98 17.59 16.85
C PRO A 382 25.54 17.07 16.65
N LEU A 383 24.72 17.79 15.88
CA LEU A 383 23.36 17.37 15.59
C LEU A 383 23.32 16.09 14.74
N SER A 384 24.17 15.99 13.71
CA SER A 384 24.26 14.79 12.88
C SER A 384 24.80 13.58 13.65
N ASP A 385 25.76 13.80 14.56
CA ASP A 385 26.27 12.77 15.47
C ASP A 385 25.16 12.30 16.42
N TYR A 386 24.34 13.21 16.95
CA TYR A 386 23.18 12.87 17.78
C TYR A 386 22.11 12.06 17.03
N ILE A 387 21.76 12.47 15.81
CA ILE A 387 20.81 11.73 14.95
C ILE A 387 21.32 10.32 14.66
N ALA A 388 22.61 10.17 14.35
CA ALA A 388 23.23 8.87 14.12
C ALA A 388 23.21 7.99 15.38
N ALA A 389 23.43 8.59 16.56
CA ALA A 389 23.35 7.89 17.84
C ALA A 389 21.93 7.41 18.15
N ILE A 390 20.89 8.16 17.77
CA ILE A 390 19.48 7.73 17.94
C ILE A 390 19.07 6.67 16.92
N ALA A 391 19.69 6.63 15.73
CA ALA A 391 19.31 5.70 14.68
C ALA A 391 19.37 4.23 15.10
N SER A 392 20.27 3.85 16.02
CA SER A 392 20.33 2.50 16.59
C SER A 392 19.16 2.16 17.51
N TRP A 393 18.47 3.16 18.06
CA TRP A 393 17.31 3.03 18.94
C TRP A 393 15.98 3.20 18.20
N THR A 394 16.01 3.30 16.87
CA THR A 394 14.79 3.41 16.06
C THR A 394 14.08 2.05 16.07
N PRO A 395 12.81 1.97 16.51
CA PRO A 395 12.14 0.69 16.59
C PRO A 395 11.86 0.12 15.20
N SER A 396 11.82 -1.22 15.10
CA SER A 396 11.81 -1.97 13.83
C SER A 396 10.59 -1.71 12.95
N ASN A 397 9.52 -1.15 13.52
CA ASN A 397 8.31 -0.77 12.79
C ASN A 397 8.48 0.48 11.90
N PHE A 398 9.59 1.22 12.02
CA PHE A 398 9.90 2.31 11.10
C PHE A 398 10.70 1.78 9.91
N GLN A 399 10.15 1.96 8.70
CA GLN A 399 10.78 1.50 7.46
C GLN A 399 12.11 2.19 7.15
N ARG A 400 12.34 3.41 7.67
CA ARG A 400 13.55 4.19 7.43
C ARG A 400 14.16 4.63 8.75
N ARG A 401 15.43 4.29 8.95
CA ARG A 401 16.21 4.81 10.08
C ARG A 401 16.68 6.24 9.80
N PRO A 402 16.78 7.10 10.83
CA PRO A 402 17.38 8.42 10.69
C PRO A 402 18.78 8.32 10.07
N ARG A 403 19.05 9.19 9.09
CA ARG A 403 20.36 9.28 8.43
C ARG A 403 21.07 10.55 8.85
N ARG A 404 22.41 10.51 8.75
CA ARG A 404 23.26 11.67 8.97
C ARG A 404 22.91 12.81 8.01
N ILE A 405 22.65 13.99 8.57
CA ILE A 405 22.26 15.17 7.80
C ILE A 405 23.46 15.94 7.22
N ASP A 406 24.66 15.75 7.78
CA ASP A 406 25.91 16.36 7.28
C ASP A 406 26.46 15.69 6.01
N LYS A 407 26.00 14.48 5.68
CA LYS A 407 26.41 13.72 4.49
C LYS A 407 25.33 13.65 3.41
N CYS A 408 24.05 13.60 3.80
CA CYS A 408 22.94 13.37 2.86
C CYS A 408 22.32 14.65 2.25
N LEU A 409 22.81 15.84 2.62
CA LEU A 409 22.32 17.12 2.08
C LEU A 409 23.38 17.84 1.22
N ILE A 410 24.51 17.18 0.97
CA ILE A 410 25.58 17.65 0.10
C ILE A 410 25.83 16.53 -0.93
N GLY A 411 25.11 16.59 -2.06
CA GLY A 411 25.10 15.62 -3.17
C GLY A 411 23.68 15.12 -3.45
N ASP A 412 23.04 15.37 -4.59
CA ASP A 412 23.58 15.61 -5.93
C ASP A 412 23.01 16.87 -6.58
N GLY A 413 23.92 17.80 -6.89
CA GLY A 413 23.74 18.75 -7.96
C GLY A 413 24.70 18.34 -9.08
N VAL A 414 24.21 17.47 -9.97
CA VAL A 414 24.44 17.45 -11.42
C VAL A 414 23.18 16.83 -12.03
#